data_AF-A0A1K1RVQ4-F1
#
_entry.id   AF-A0A1K1RVQ4-F1
#
_cell.length_a   1.000
_cell.length_b   1.000
_cell.length_c   1.000
_cell.angle_alpha   90.00
_cell.angle_beta   90.00
_cell.angle_gamma   90.00
#
_symmetry.space_group_name_H-M   'P 1'
#
loop_
_entity.id
_entity.type
_entity.pdbx_description
1 polymer ?
#
loop_
_entity_poly.entity_id
_entity_poly.type
_entity_poly.pdbx_seq_one_letter_code
_entity_poly.pdbx_strand_id
1 'polypeptide(L)'
;MKRIVLFLLGIPMTFYAQTNTFPGSGNVGIGTTAPAKKLDVVGEVRAETYSFPPTPYDFSLAPRTQLPFMSIRLFDDYHTYRPGGTSPDNNHYGTLLAMYGKSSHWQSDIYIGANKRMYFRTSAWRGGASETGETGGFHNWRTLLDSRSDVASSGKLQLTGSGDHYIQNGNLGIGTTSPDARLAVNGVVHSKEVKVDLAGWSDFVFAEDYELPTLEEVELHIKEKGHLKDIPSAKEVEENGIFLGEMDAKLLQKIEELTLYVLELKKENRQQHTRIDSLAEKTRKQQQEINQLKKK
;
A
#
# COMPACT_ATOMS: atom_id res chain seq x y z
N MET A 1 31.42 59.95 -87.45
CA MET A 1 30.25 59.17 -86.99
C MET A 1 30.17 59.23 -85.48
N LYS A 2 28.97 59.28 -84.88
CA LYS A 2 28.78 59.20 -83.43
C LYS A 2 29.15 57.80 -82.92
N ARG A 3 29.75 57.70 -81.72
CA ARG A 3 29.68 56.49 -80.88
C ARG A 3 29.41 56.91 -79.44
N ILE A 4 28.37 56.34 -78.86
CA ILE A 4 27.98 56.49 -77.46
C ILE A 4 28.71 55.40 -76.67
N VAL A 5 29.30 55.75 -75.52
CA VAL A 5 29.75 54.77 -74.53
C VAL A 5 29.16 55.16 -73.18
N LEU A 6 28.52 54.18 -72.55
CA LEU A 6 27.69 54.33 -71.35
C LEU A 6 28.58 54.34 -70.10
N PHE A 7 28.56 55.43 -69.32
CA PHE A 7 29.18 55.43 -67.99
C PHE A 7 28.22 54.78 -66.98
N LEU A 8 28.53 53.55 -66.57
CA LEU A 8 27.85 52.86 -65.48
C LEU A 8 28.27 53.47 -64.13
N LEU A 9 27.37 54.26 -63.54
CA LEU A 9 27.48 54.69 -62.13
C LEU A 9 27.24 53.47 -61.22
N GLY A 10 28.33 52.79 -60.86
CA GLY A 10 28.29 51.73 -59.85
C GLY A 10 28.00 52.31 -58.47
N ILE A 11 26.75 52.16 -58.01
CA ILE A 11 26.38 52.41 -56.62
C ILE A 11 26.96 51.25 -55.78
N PRO A 12 27.87 51.51 -54.81
CA PRO A 12 28.38 50.45 -53.96
C PRO A 12 27.28 49.98 -52.99
N MET A 13 26.69 48.82 -53.23
CA MET A 13 25.92 48.11 -52.21
C MET A 13 26.87 47.52 -51.16
N THR A 14 26.89 48.10 -49.97
CA THR A 14 27.54 47.51 -48.80
C THR A 14 26.69 46.38 -48.24
N PHE A 15 27.18 45.14 -48.37
CA PHE A 15 26.61 44.00 -47.68
C PHE A 15 27.07 44.01 -46.22
N TYR A 16 26.15 44.25 -45.28
CA TYR A 16 26.42 44.10 -43.85
C TYR A 16 26.39 42.62 -43.44
N ALA A 17 27.56 41.96 -43.49
CA ALA A 17 27.78 40.78 -42.67
C ALA A 17 27.88 41.24 -41.21
N GLN A 18 26.81 41.09 -40.42
CA GLN A 18 26.76 41.60 -39.05
C GLN A 18 27.58 40.72 -38.08
N THR A 19 28.89 40.92 -38.07
CA THR A 19 29.76 40.50 -36.96
C THR A 19 29.71 41.57 -35.87
N ASN A 20 28.79 41.41 -34.91
CA ASN A 20 28.69 42.28 -33.75
C ASN A 20 29.92 42.14 -32.84
N THR A 21 30.98 42.88 -33.14
CA THR A 21 32.15 43.02 -32.28
C THR A 21 31.81 44.01 -31.17
N PHE A 22 31.40 43.48 -30.02
CA PHE A 22 31.14 44.28 -28.82
C PHE A 22 32.41 45.02 -28.35
N PRO A 23 32.28 46.20 -27.69
CA PRO A 23 33.43 46.92 -27.17
C PRO A 23 34.21 46.06 -26.17
N GLY A 24 35.53 46.22 -26.15
CA GLY A 24 36.44 45.46 -25.27
C GLY A 24 36.29 45.74 -23.76
N SER A 25 35.31 46.57 -23.37
CA SER A 25 34.96 46.87 -21.98
C SER A 25 33.48 47.26 -21.87
N GLY A 26 32.96 47.38 -20.65
CA GLY A 26 31.54 47.66 -20.38
C GLY A 26 30.71 46.39 -20.19
N ASN A 27 29.40 46.52 -20.45
CA ASN A 27 28.38 45.48 -20.35
C ASN A 27 27.59 45.46 -21.67
N VAL A 28 27.21 44.28 -22.16
CA VAL A 28 26.41 44.11 -23.37
C VAL A 28 24.94 44.01 -23.01
N GLY A 29 24.13 44.96 -23.47
CA GLY A 29 22.68 44.93 -23.37
C GLY A 29 22.03 44.52 -24.69
N ILE A 30 21.18 43.50 -24.68
CA ILE A 30 20.30 43.13 -25.79
C ILE A 30 18.86 43.32 -25.32
N GLY A 31 18.09 44.18 -25.98
CA GLY A 31 16.75 44.57 -25.50
C GLY A 31 16.75 45.52 -24.28
N THR A 32 17.92 45.92 -23.76
CA THR A 32 18.07 46.92 -22.68
C THR A 32 19.18 47.92 -22.99
N THR A 33 18.96 49.18 -22.62
CA THR A 33 19.97 50.25 -22.67
C THR A 33 20.76 50.41 -21.36
N ALA A 34 20.35 49.71 -20.30
CA ALA A 34 20.97 49.77 -18.98
C ALA A 34 21.32 48.36 -18.45
N PRO A 35 22.27 47.64 -19.08
CA PRO A 35 22.61 46.27 -18.73
C PRO A 35 23.25 46.16 -17.34
N ALA A 36 22.59 45.44 -16.44
CA ALA A 36 23.00 45.22 -15.05
C ALA A 36 24.10 44.14 -14.90
N LYS A 37 24.39 43.37 -15.98
CA LYS A 37 25.38 42.29 -16.03
C LYS A 37 26.21 42.38 -17.32
N LYS A 38 27.33 41.64 -17.35
CA LYS A 38 28.29 41.64 -18.47
C LYS A 38 27.66 41.29 -19.82
N LEU A 39 26.70 40.39 -19.80
CA LEU A 39 25.69 40.21 -20.83
C LEU A 39 24.33 40.26 -20.11
N ASP A 40 23.43 41.11 -20.58
CA ASP A 40 22.08 41.28 -20.05
C ASP A 40 21.11 41.29 -21.23
N VAL A 41 20.20 40.31 -21.28
CA VAL A 41 19.28 40.12 -22.41
C VAL A 41 17.85 40.18 -21.90
N VAL A 42 17.14 41.25 -22.27
CA VAL A 42 15.71 41.41 -22.06
C VAL A 42 14.99 40.85 -23.30
N GLY A 43 14.92 39.52 -23.38
CA GLY A 43 14.37 38.77 -24.50
C GLY A 43 14.73 37.29 -24.45
N GLU A 44 14.29 36.53 -25.46
CA GLU A 44 14.65 35.12 -25.62
C GLU A 44 16.08 34.97 -26.17
N VAL A 45 16.88 34.07 -25.60
CA VAL A 45 18.25 33.76 -26.07
C VAL A 45 18.28 32.37 -26.69
N ARG A 46 18.51 32.31 -28.00
CA ARG A 46 18.76 31.07 -28.74
C ARG A 46 20.25 30.92 -29.00
N ALA A 47 20.86 29.88 -28.43
CA ALA A 47 22.26 29.53 -28.65
C ALA A 47 22.39 28.03 -28.95
N GLU A 48 23.40 27.65 -29.73
CA GLU A 48 23.72 26.26 -30.05
C GLU A 48 24.37 25.53 -28.86
N THR A 49 25.24 26.23 -28.13
CA THR A 49 25.89 25.74 -26.90
C THR A 49 26.04 26.89 -25.90
N TYR A 50 25.74 26.64 -24.63
CA TYR A 50 26.11 27.52 -23.51
C TYR A 50 27.33 26.94 -22.79
N SER A 51 28.48 27.63 -22.91
CA SER A 51 29.66 27.33 -22.09
C SER A 51 29.65 28.25 -20.88
N PHE A 52 29.25 27.70 -19.72
CA PHE A 52 29.51 28.37 -18.45
C PHE A 52 31.00 28.19 -18.15
N PRO A 53 31.76 29.27 -17.83
CA PRO A 53 33.12 29.09 -17.37
C PRO A 53 33.10 28.21 -16.12
N PRO A 54 34.12 27.35 -15.91
CA PRO A 54 34.28 26.67 -14.63
C PRO A 54 34.57 27.75 -13.58
N THR A 55 33.52 28.27 -12.95
CA THR A 55 33.68 29.02 -11.72
C THR A 55 34.30 28.03 -10.73
N PRO A 56 35.44 28.37 -10.10
CA PRO A 56 36.01 27.54 -9.05
C PRO A 56 35.06 27.59 -7.85
N TYR A 57 34.04 26.72 -7.89
CA TYR A 57 33.08 26.56 -6.81
C TYR A 57 33.79 25.76 -5.72
N ASP A 58 34.07 26.45 -4.63
CA ASP A 58 34.83 25.84 -3.54
C ASP A 58 33.91 24.93 -2.72
N PHE A 59 33.92 23.65 -3.06
CA PHE A 59 33.17 22.60 -2.37
C PHE A 59 33.61 22.39 -0.91
N SER A 60 34.74 22.97 -0.46
CA SER A 60 35.15 22.97 0.94
C SER A 60 34.47 24.08 1.77
N LEU A 61 33.96 25.13 1.11
CA LEU A 61 33.21 26.20 1.77
C LEU A 61 31.73 25.87 1.89
N ALA A 62 31.08 26.44 2.91
CA ALA A 62 29.64 26.27 3.11
C ALA A 62 28.87 26.82 1.87
N PRO A 63 28.04 26.00 1.18
CA PRO A 63 27.44 26.34 -0.13
C PRO A 63 26.65 27.65 -0.22
N ARG A 64 26.29 28.22 0.94
CA ARG A 64 25.45 29.41 1.13
C ARG A 64 26.24 30.74 1.01
N THR A 65 27.56 30.70 0.97
CA THR A 65 28.41 31.91 1.03
C THR A 65 28.68 32.56 -0.33
N GLN A 66 28.40 31.87 -1.43
CA GLN A 66 28.77 32.29 -2.79
C GLN A 66 27.57 32.54 -3.71
N LEU A 67 26.33 32.62 -3.19
CA LEU A 67 25.11 32.63 -4.01
C LEU A 67 24.04 33.65 -3.57
N PRO A 68 23.30 34.24 -4.53
CA PRO A 68 22.09 35.00 -4.22
C PRO A 68 20.94 34.08 -3.77
N PHE A 69 19.99 34.63 -3.03
CA PHE A 69 18.81 33.90 -2.56
C PHE A 69 17.91 33.43 -3.72
N MET A 70 17.23 32.29 -3.54
CA MET A 70 16.25 31.71 -4.47
C MET A 70 16.85 31.32 -5.84
N SER A 71 17.83 30.42 -5.84
CA SER A 71 18.38 29.80 -7.06
C SER A 71 17.95 28.34 -7.21
N ILE A 72 17.49 27.98 -8.41
CA ILE A 72 17.46 26.58 -8.89
C ILE A 72 18.85 26.25 -9.45
N ARG A 73 19.36 25.06 -9.14
CA ARG A 73 20.61 24.55 -9.69
C ARG A 73 20.42 23.12 -10.20
N LEU A 74 20.94 22.89 -11.41
CA LEU A 74 21.16 21.58 -12.01
C LEU A 74 22.68 21.43 -12.16
N PHE A 75 23.30 20.46 -11.49
CA PHE A 75 24.73 20.18 -11.60
C PHE A 75 25.01 18.71 -11.31
N ASP A 76 26.11 18.20 -11.85
CA ASP A 76 26.73 16.96 -11.37
C ASP A 76 27.86 17.36 -10.41
N ASP A 77 27.81 16.89 -9.16
CA ASP A 77 28.85 17.11 -8.14
C ASP A 77 29.63 15.84 -7.78
N TYR A 78 29.78 14.96 -8.78
CA TYR A 78 30.70 13.83 -8.85
C TYR A 78 31.95 13.97 -7.96
N HIS A 79 32.15 13.02 -7.05
CA HIS A 79 33.29 12.90 -6.11
C HIS A 79 33.52 14.05 -5.10
N THR A 80 32.63 15.04 -4.96
CA THR A 80 32.83 16.12 -3.97
C THR A 80 32.37 15.71 -2.57
N TYR A 81 33.21 15.84 -1.52
CA TYR A 81 32.80 15.50 -0.15
C TYR A 81 31.94 16.61 0.47
N ARG A 82 30.71 16.28 0.92
CA ARG A 82 29.78 17.24 1.54
C ARG A 82 29.67 17.04 3.06
N PRO A 83 29.73 18.11 3.87
CA PRO A 83 29.37 18.05 5.29
C PRO A 83 27.87 17.74 5.47
N GLY A 84 27.53 16.76 6.32
CA GLY A 84 26.15 16.36 6.60
C GLY A 84 25.74 14.96 6.12
N GLY A 85 26.66 14.00 6.19
CA GLY A 85 26.39 12.58 5.91
C GLY A 85 26.80 12.13 4.51
N THR A 86 27.22 10.88 4.39
CA THR A 86 27.56 10.23 3.12
C THR A 86 26.31 10.11 2.24
N SER A 87 26.44 10.42 0.95
CA SER A 87 25.47 10.01 -0.07
C SER A 87 25.35 8.47 -0.08
N PRO A 88 24.18 7.89 -0.44
CA PRO A 88 23.99 6.44 -0.47
C PRO A 88 25.04 5.71 -1.33
N ASP A 89 25.56 6.38 -2.37
CA ASP A 89 26.57 5.85 -3.28
C ASP A 89 27.91 6.63 -3.21
N ASN A 90 28.22 7.26 -2.07
CA ASN A 90 29.47 8.00 -1.83
C ASN A 90 29.83 9.04 -2.93
N ASN A 91 28.82 9.79 -3.40
CA ASN A 91 28.94 10.87 -4.38
C ASN A 91 29.46 10.49 -5.78
N HIS A 92 29.33 9.23 -6.21
CA HIS A 92 29.72 8.79 -7.55
C HIS A 92 28.78 9.24 -8.70
N TYR A 93 27.68 9.96 -8.46
CA TYR A 93 26.65 10.23 -9.50
C TYR A 93 25.89 11.58 -9.42
N GLY A 94 26.29 12.50 -8.52
CA GLY A 94 25.81 13.90 -8.51
C GLY A 94 24.37 14.21 -8.06
N THR A 95 24.13 15.44 -7.61
CA THR A 95 22.83 15.94 -7.11
C THR A 95 22.02 16.60 -8.23
N LEU A 96 21.05 15.88 -8.81
CA LEU A 96 20.26 16.38 -9.96
C LEU A 96 19.57 17.74 -9.73
N LEU A 97 18.97 17.95 -8.54
CA LEU A 97 18.29 19.20 -8.20
C LEU A 97 18.45 19.52 -6.70
N ALA A 98 18.85 20.75 -6.40
CA ALA A 98 18.84 21.32 -5.04
C ALA A 98 18.05 22.64 -5.01
N MET A 99 17.15 22.78 -4.03
CA MET A 99 16.27 23.95 -3.87
C MET A 99 16.51 24.63 -2.51
N TYR A 100 16.82 25.93 -2.55
CA TYR A 100 17.19 26.72 -1.36
C TYR A 100 16.12 27.73 -0.95
N GLY A 101 15.47 27.49 0.19
CA GLY A 101 14.55 28.44 0.82
C GLY A 101 15.25 29.59 1.57
N LYS A 102 14.51 30.69 1.80
CA LYS A 102 14.93 31.83 2.63
C LYS A 102 14.28 31.73 4.01
N SER A 103 15.04 31.98 5.08
CA SER A 103 14.59 32.19 6.48
C SER A 103 13.36 31.38 6.95
N SER A 104 13.57 30.32 7.72
CA SER A 104 12.54 29.38 8.21
C SER A 104 11.91 28.45 7.14
N HIS A 105 12.32 28.55 5.89
CA HIS A 105 11.98 27.58 4.85
C HIS A 105 12.91 26.35 4.88
N TRP A 106 12.41 25.23 4.39
CA TRP A 106 13.17 23.97 4.28
C TRP A 106 14.10 23.99 3.05
N GLN A 107 15.22 23.26 3.15
CA GLN A 107 16.02 22.88 1.99
C GLN A 107 15.68 21.44 1.58
N SER A 108 15.58 21.21 0.27
CA SER A 108 15.25 19.92 -0.33
C SER A 108 16.25 19.54 -1.43
N ASP A 109 16.74 18.30 -1.38
CA ASP A 109 17.64 17.72 -2.38
C ASP A 109 16.95 16.51 -3.06
N ILE A 110 17.03 16.41 -4.39
CA ILE A 110 16.66 15.22 -5.17
C ILE A 110 17.94 14.61 -5.75
N TYR A 111 18.15 13.32 -5.47
CA TYR A 111 19.35 12.57 -5.86
C TYR A 111 18.96 11.35 -6.71
N ILE A 112 19.73 11.05 -7.76
CA ILE A 112 19.64 9.79 -8.52
C ILE A 112 20.92 9.01 -8.25
N GLY A 113 20.78 7.84 -7.63
CA GLY A 113 21.91 7.01 -7.21
C GLY A 113 22.44 6.07 -8.29
N ALA A 114 23.63 5.53 -8.02
CA ALA A 114 24.30 4.48 -8.80
C ALA A 114 23.38 3.29 -9.06
N ASN A 115 22.62 2.92 -8.03
CA ASN A 115 21.66 1.83 -8.02
C ASN A 115 20.31 2.19 -8.68
N LYS A 116 20.28 3.28 -9.48
CA LYS A 116 19.11 3.74 -10.26
C LYS A 116 17.90 4.09 -9.39
N ARG A 117 18.13 4.37 -8.10
CA ARG A 117 17.11 4.80 -7.15
C ARG A 117 17.04 6.32 -7.08
N MET A 118 15.84 6.85 -6.95
CA MET A 118 15.59 8.25 -6.61
C MET A 118 15.52 8.39 -5.10
N TYR A 119 16.30 9.31 -4.52
CA TYR A 119 16.30 9.61 -3.09
C TYR A 119 15.90 11.05 -2.82
N PHE A 120 15.35 11.26 -1.63
CA PHE A 120 14.97 12.55 -1.10
C PHE A 120 15.40 12.69 0.35
N ARG A 121 15.77 13.91 0.72
CA ARG A 121 16.03 14.32 2.10
C ARG A 121 15.72 15.80 2.25
N THR A 122 15.51 16.20 3.50
CA THR A 122 15.29 17.59 3.87
C THR A 122 16.21 17.99 5.03
N SER A 123 16.34 19.29 5.24
CA SER A 123 16.97 19.87 6.44
C SER A 123 16.25 21.12 6.86
N ALA A 124 16.04 21.30 8.17
CA ALA A 124 15.62 22.57 8.73
C ALA A 124 16.70 23.65 8.53
N TRP A 125 16.27 24.91 8.42
CA TRP A 125 17.22 26.04 8.54
C TRP A 125 17.92 26.00 9.90
N ARG A 126 19.15 26.54 9.99
CA ARG A 126 19.98 26.49 11.21
C ARG A 126 19.18 26.93 12.44
N GLY A 127 19.03 26.02 13.40
CA GLY A 127 18.30 26.25 14.66
C GLY A 127 16.89 25.66 14.71
N GLY A 128 16.32 25.17 13.60
CA GLY A 128 15.06 24.43 13.60
C GLY A 128 15.26 22.94 13.87
N ALA A 129 14.29 22.32 14.55
CA ALA A 129 14.18 20.87 14.70
C ALA A 129 13.50 20.23 13.48
N SER A 130 13.88 18.99 13.16
CA SER A 130 13.24 18.15 12.13
C SER A 130 11.90 17.58 12.57
N GLU A 131 11.20 16.89 11.66
CA GLU A 131 10.06 15.99 11.97
C GLU A 131 10.41 14.90 13.02
N THR A 132 11.70 14.60 13.21
CA THR A 132 12.20 13.63 14.19
C THR A 132 12.77 14.30 15.46
N GLY A 133 12.64 15.61 15.60
CA GLY A 133 13.11 16.37 16.77
C GLY A 133 14.60 16.74 16.77
N GLU A 134 15.33 16.47 15.69
CA GLU A 134 16.77 16.72 15.59
C GLU A 134 17.07 18.12 15.06
N THR A 135 17.93 18.88 15.76
CA THR A 135 18.21 20.29 15.43
C THR A 135 19.38 20.45 14.45
N GLY A 136 19.07 20.85 13.21
CA GLY A 136 20.05 21.42 12.27
C GLY A 136 21.05 20.44 11.64
N GLY A 137 20.64 19.74 10.58
CA GLY A 137 21.51 18.94 9.71
C GLY A 137 20.76 18.45 8.47
N PHE A 138 21.45 17.81 7.53
CA PHE A 138 20.77 16.90 6.59
C PHE A 138 20.53 15.57 7.31
N HIS A 139 19.30 15.09 7.31
CA HIS A 139 18.92 13.85 7.99
C HIS A 139 18.96 12.65 7.03
N ASN A 140 18.55 11.48 7.52
CA ASN A 140 18.54 10.20 6.79
C ASN A 140 17.89 10.31 5.40
N TRP A 141 18.56 9.69 4.42
CA TRP A 141 18.03 9.55 3.06
C TRP A 141 16.79 8.66 3.03
N ARG A 142 15.73 9.11 2.36
CA ARG A 142 14.55 8.30 2.04
C ARG A 142 14.60 7.89 0.57
N THR A 143 14.46 6.60 0.28
CA THR A 143 14.25 6.11 -1.09
C THR A 143 12.83 6.47 -1.52
N LEU A 144 12.67 7.28 -2.57
CA LEU A 144 11.35 7.62 -3.12
C LEU A 144 10.89 6.58 -4.15
N LEU A 145 11.81 6.19 -5.05
CA LEU A 145 11.56 5.20 -6.09
C LEU A 145 12.81 4.33 -6.24
N ASP A 146 12.61 3.02 -6.15
CA ASP A 146 13.61 2.03 -6.55
C ASP A 146 13.42 1.68 -8.02
N SER A 147 14.50 1.39 -8.75
CA SER A 147 14.40 0.87 -10.11
C SER A 147 13.58 -0.43 -10.23
N ARG A 148 13.39 -1.21 -9.14
CA ARG A 148 12.57 -2.45 -9.10
C ARG A 148 11.91 -2.82 -7.74
N SER A 149 11.63 -1.89 -6.80
CA SER A 149 11.03 -2.29 -5.50
C SER A 149 10.24 -1.20 -4.72
N ASP A 150 8.95 -0.91 -4.91
CA ASP A 150 8.01 -0.83 -6.03
C ASP A 150 6.64 -0.39 -5.41
N VAL A 151 5.59 0.12 -6.08
CA VAL A 151 5.37 0.59 -7.46
C VAL A 151 4.35 1.76 -7.42
N ALA A 152 4.20 2.56 -8.48
CA ALA A 152 3.11 3.56 -8.59
C ALA A 152 2.47 3.59 -9.99
N SER A 153 1.16 3.85 -10.07
CA SER A 153 0.31 3.64 -11.25
C SER A 153 -0.46 4.91 -11.66
N SER A 154 -0.85 5.00 -12.93
CA SER A 154 -1.80 6.00 -13.43
C SER A 154 -3.28 5.63 -13.22
N GLY A 155 -3.55 4.43 -12.67
CA GLY A 155 -4.81 4.09 -12.00
C GLY A 155 -4.80 4.52 -10.52
N LYS A 156 -5.71 3.96 -9.69
CA LYS A 156 -5.72 4.29 -8.25
C LYS A 156 -4.58 3.63 -7.48
N LEU A 157 -3.86 4.43 -6.70
CA LEU A 157 -2.99 3.99 -5.61
C LEU A 157 -2.91 5.08 -4.52
N GLN A 158 -3.63 4.91 -3.40
CA GLN A 158 -3.50 5.71 -2.16
C GLN A 158 -3.83 4.76 -0.98
N LEU A 159 -3.03 4.63 0.11
CA LEU A 159 -2.57 5.64 1.11
C LEU A 159 -3.75 6.11 2.02
N THR A 160 -3.63 7.07 2.95
CA THR A 160 -2.99 7.05 4.29
C THR A 160 -4.10 6.90 5.37
N GLY A 161 -3.90 6.29 6.56
CA GLY A 161 -3.24 6.87 7.75
C GLY A 161 -4.18 7.78 8.57
N SER A 162 -4.81 7.32 9.66
CA SER A 162 -4.22 7.36 11.02
C SER A 162 -4.29 6.03 11.80
N GLY A 163 -4.39 4.90 11.10
CA GLY A 163 -4.33 3.56 11.66
C GLY A 163 -3.38 2.66 10.86
N ASP A 164 -3.18 1.45 11.36
CA ASP A 164 -2.19 0.51 10.82
C ASP A 164 -2.63 -0.05 9.45
N HIS A 165 -2.02 0.47 8.38
CA HIS A 165 -2.00 -0.17 7.07
C HIS A 165 -0.58 -0.68 6.83
N TYR A 166 -0.38 -1.98 6.99
CA TYR A 166 0.96 -2.54 7.12
C TYR A 166 1.22 -3.62 6.08
N ILE A 167 2.36 -3.53 5.39
CA ILE A 167 2.82 -4.58 4.49
C ILE A 167 4.26 -4.94 4.88
N GLN A 168 4.46 -6.15 5.37
CA GLN A 168 5.76 -6.66 5.78
C GLN A 168 5.84 -8.16 5.47
N ASN A 169 7.02 -8.63 5.04
CA ASN A 169 7.28 -10.05 4.76
C ASN A 169 6.30 -10.73 3.77
N GLY A 170 5.58 -9.93 2.97
CA GLY A 170 4.56 -10.42 2.04
C GLY A 170 3.18 -10.71 2.67
N ASN A 171 2.90 -10.16 3.85
CA ASN A 171 1.60 -10.17 4.51
C ASN A 171 0.98 -8.76 4.50
N LEU A 172 -0.35 -8.67 4.39
CA LEU A 172 -1.13 -7.43 4.47
C LEU A 172 -1.87 -7.35 5.81
N GLY A 173 -1.51 -6.37 6.64
CA GLY A 173 -2.21 -6.00 7.87
C GLY A 173 -3.15 -4.81 7.67
N ILE A 174 -4.39 -4.94 8.14
CA ILE A 174 -5.39 -3.88 8.21
C ILE A 174 -5.81 -3.74 9.68
N GLY A 175 -5.46 -2.62 10.32
CA GLY A 175 -5.64 -2.42 11.77
C GLY A 175 -4.60 -3.14 12.64
N THR A 176 -3.53 -3.68 12.03
CA THR A 176 -2.41 -4.33 12.75
C THR A 176 -1.08 -4.11 12.05
N THR A 177 -0.02 -3.90 12.84
CA THR A 177 1.40 -3.87 12.45
C THR A 177 2.10 -5.23 12.60
N SER A 178 1.39 -6.27 13.04
CA SER A 178 1.92 -7.63 13.20
C SER A 178 1.00 -8.66 12.55
N PRO A 179 0.93 -8.72 11.20
CA PRO A 179 0.08 -9.68 10.49
C PRO A 179 0.68 -11.10 10.55
N ASP A 180 0.00 -11.98 11.28
CA ASP A 180 0.29 -13.41 11.44
C ASP A 180 -0.09 -14.25 10.21
N ALA A 181 -1.12 -13.83 9.47
CA ALA A 181 -1.57 -14.42 8.21
C ALA A 181 -1.28 -13.53 6.99
N ARG A 182 -1.45 -14.10 5.78
CA ARG A 182 -1.29 -13.37 4.50
C ARG A 182 -2.16 -12.12 4.41
N LEU A 183 -3.36 -12.19 4.99
CA LEU A 183 -4.24 -11.05 5.23
C LEU A 183 -4.68 -11.14 6.70
N ALA A 184 -4.31 -10.17 7.51
CA ALA A 184 -4.74 -10.03 8.89
C ALA A 184 -5.58 -8.75 9.04
N VAL A 185 -6.81 -8.88 9.54
CA VAL A 185 -7.74 -7.75 9.72
C VAL A 185 -8.15 -7.68 11.18
N ASN A 186 -7.67 -6.67 11.88
CA ASN A 186 -8.08 -6.35 13.25
C ASN A 186 -9.34 -5.47 13.20
N GLY A 187 -10.49 -6.09 12.92
CA GLY A 187 -11.76 -5.40 12.78
C GLY A 187 -12.78 -6.19 11.95
N VAL A 188 -13.91 -5.56 11.64
CA VAL A 188 -15.01 -6.18 10.89
C VAL A 188 -14.73 -6.13 9.38
N VAL A 189 -14.77 -7.30 8.73
CA VAL A 189 -14.79 -7.40 7.26
C VAL A 189 -16.23 -7.27 6.77
N HIS A 190 -16.52 -6.22 5.99
CA HIS A 190 -17.83 -6.04 5.36
C HIS A 190 -17.77 -6.39 3.87
N SER A 191 -18.33 -7.55 3.53
CA SER A 191 -18.32 -8.14 2.18
C SER A 191 -19.73 -8.54 1.75
N LYS A 192 -20.01 -8.50 0.44
CA LYS A 192 -21.28 -9.01 -0.10
C LYS A 192 -21.38 -10.54 -0.06
N GLU A 193 -20.24 -11.20 -0.22
CA GLU A 193 -20.12 -12.65 -0.31
C GLU A 193 -18.68 -13.04 0.07
N VAL A 194 -18.50 -14.20 0.68
CA VAL A 194 -17.19 -14.82 0.98
C VAL A 194 -17.27 -16.26 0.50
N LYS A 195 -16.37 -16.65 -0.40
CA LYS A 195 -16.19 -18.04 -0.81
C LYS A 195 -14.99 -18.62 -0.06
N VAL A 196 -15.21 -19.71 0.66
CA VAL A 196 -14.14 -20.46 1.35
C VAL A 196 -13.94 -21.77 0.60
N ASP A 197 -12.76 -21.95 0.02
CA ASP A 197 -12.38 -23.20 -0.65
C ASP A 197 -11.74 -24.16 0.37
N LEU A 198 -12.50 -25.18 0.78
CA LEU A 198 -12.05 -26.23 1.71
C LEU A 198 -11.77 -27.54 0.96
N ALA A 199 -10.83 -28.33 1.46
CA ALA A 199 -10.64 -29.72 1.07
C ALA A 199 -11.18 -30.64 2.17
N GLY A 200 -11.97 -31.66 1.80
CA GLY A 200 -12.59 -32.58 2.78
C GLY A 200 -13.84 -31.98 3.45
N TRP A 201 -14.87 -31.69 2.66
CA TRP A 201 -16.17 -31.27 3.20
C TRP A 201 -16.82 -32.39 4.02
N SER A 202 -17.54 -32.04 5.09
CA SER A 202 -18.22 -33.01 5.96
C SER A 202 -19.48 -33.54 5.28
N ASP A 203 -19.34 -34.67 4.59
CA ASP A 203 -20.43 -35.49 4.01
C ASP A 203 -20.12 -36.97 4.28
N PHE A 204 -20.13 -37.35 5.56
CA PHE A 204 -19.77 -38.69 6.02
C PHE A 204 -20.69 -39.25 7.12
N VAL A 205 -21.58 -38.44 7.72
CA VAL A 205 -22.51 -38.88 8.77
C VAL A 205 -23.57 -39.86 8.22
N PHE A 206 -23.82 -39.82 6.91
CA PHE A 206 -24.74 -40.72 6.22
C PHE A 206 -24.05 -41.97 5.63
N ALA A 207 -22.76 -42.20 5.91
CA ALA A 207 -22.07 -43.43 5.51
C ALA A 207 -22.57 -44.66 6.30
N GLU A 208 -22.57 -45.84 5.68
CA GLU A 208 -23.07 -47.07 6.33
C GLU A 208 -22.24 -47.52 7.54
N ASP A 209 -20.99 -47.08 7.63
CA ASP A 209 -20.03 -47.33 8.72
C ASP A 209 -19.95 -46.20 9.75
N TYR A 210 -20.82 -45.18 9.66
CA TYR A 210 -20.85 -44.10 10.64
C TYR A 210 -21.46 -44.53 11.99
N GLU A 211 -20.62 -44.62 13.02
CA GLU A 211 -21.05 -44.87 14.40
C GLU A 211 -21.68 -43.60 15.01
N LEU A 212 -23.00 -43.44 14.82
CA LEU A 212 -23.79 -42.41 15.49
C LEU A 212 -23.74 -42.62 17.03
N PRO A 213 -23.29 -41.62 17.82
CA PRO A 213 -23.30 -41.72 19.27
C PRO A 213 -24.70 -41.96 19.84
N THR A 214 -24.81 -42.53 21.04
CA THR A 214 -26.09 -42.59 21.76
C THR A 214 -26.42 -41.23 22.41
N LEU A 215 -27.71 -40.94 22.62
CA LEU A 215 -28.12 -39.71 23.31
C LEU A 215 -27.62 -39.68 24.76
N GLU A 216 -27.45 -40.84 25.39
CA GLU A 216 -26.86 -41.02 26.71
C GLU A 216 -25.36 -40.63 26.74
N GLU A 217 -24.59 -41.02 25.71
CA GLU A 217 -23.18 -40.61 25.56
C GLU A 217 -23.06 -39.12 25.27
N VAL A 218 -23.95 -38.56 24.45
CA VAL A 218 -24.02 -37.11 24.19
C VAL A 218 -24.37 -36.35 25.47
N GLU A 219 -25.34 -36.82 26.25
CA GLU A 219 -25.72 -36.20 27.53
C GLU A 219 -24.58 -36.28 28.56
N LEU A 220 -23.90 -37.43 28.65
CA LEU A 220 -22.72 -37.59 29.51
C LEU A 220 -21.60 -36.62 29.11
N HIS A 221 -21.29 -36.53 27.82
CA HIS A 221 -20.27 -35.61 27.31
C HIS A 221 -20.61 -34.15 27.62
N ILE A 222 -21.86 -33.74 27.43
CA ILE A 222 -22.33 -32.38 27.78
C ILE A 222 -22.21 -32.14 29.29
N LYS A 223 -22.54 -33.12 30.14
CA LYS A 223 -22.39 -33.00 31.61
C LYS A 223 -20.92 -32.90 32.05
N GLU A 224 -20.01 -33.61 31.39
CA GLU A 224 -18.58 -33.61 31.72
C GLU A 224 -17.80 -32.42 31.14
N LYS A 225 -18.19 -31.93 29.96
CA LYS A 225 -17.42 -30.96 29.17
C LYS A 225 -18.12 -29.61 28.97
N GLY A 226 -19.45 -29.55 29.11
CA GLY A 226 -20.24 -28.34 28.94
C GLY A 226 -20.47 -27.90 27.48
N HIS A 227 -20.11 -28.73 26.51
CA HIS A 227 -20.28 -28.48 25.07
C HIS A 227 -20.52 -29.79 24.31
N LEU A 228 -20.85 -29.70 23.02
CA LEU A 228 -21.02 -30.86 22.14
C LEU A 228 -19.67 -31.45 21.73
N LYS A 229 -19.62 -32.77 21.53
CA LYS A 229 -18.46 -33.45 20.95
C LYS A 229 -18.04 -32.79 19.63
N ASP A 230 -16.74 -32.72 19.37
CA ASP A 230 -16.09 -32.13 18.17
C ASP A 230 -16.22 -30.60 18.02
N ILE A 231 -17.19 -29.95 18.68
CA ILE A 231 -17.34 -28.49 18.74
C ILE A 231 -16.40 -27.93 19.82
N PRO A 232 -15.56 -26.92 19.53
CA PRO A 232 -14.67 -26.34 20.54
C PRO A 232 -15.45 -25.67 21.68
N SER A 233 -14.90 -25.72 22.89
CA SER A 233 -15.45 -25.02 24.05
C SER A 233 -15.34 -23.49 23.88
N ALA A 234 -16.21 -22.74 24.56
CA ALA A 234 -16.17 -21.29 24.55
C ALA A 234 -14.78 -20.72 24.94
N LYS A 235 -14.07 -21.40 25.84
CA LYS A 235 -12.71 -21.02 26.25
C LYS A 235 -11.69 -21.22 25.13
N GLU A 236 -11.72 -22.35 24.42
CA GLU A 236 -10.82 -22.59 23.29
C GLU A 236 -11.03 -21.60 22.15
N VAL A 237 -12.29 -21.21 21.92
CA VAL A 237 -12.70 -20.17 20.94
C VAL A 237 -12.20 -18.79 21.35
N GLU A 238 -12.25 -18.44 22.64
CA GLU A 238 -11.73 -17.17 23.17
C GLU A 238 -10.19 -17.10 23.09
N GLU A 239 -9.50 -18.21 23.34
CA GLU A 239 -8.02 -18.29 23.31
C GLU A 239 -7.44 -18.38 21.89
N ASN A 240 -8.10 -19.09 20.95
CA ASN A 240 -7.51 -19.45 19.64
C ASN A 240 -8.34 -18.99 18.42
N GLY A 241 -9.56 -18.48 18.62
CA GLY A 241 -10.50 -18.22 17.54
C GLY A 241 -11.05 -19.50 16.90
N ILE A 242 -11.64 -19.36 15.70
CA ILE A 242 -12.15 -20.47 14.89
C ILE A 242 -11.87 -20.25 13.40
N PHE A 243 -11.59 -21.33 12.68
CA PHE A 243 -11.65 -21.32 11.22
C PHE A 243 -13.11 -21.44 10.79
N LEU A 244 -13.64 -20.39 10.13
CA LEU A 244 -15.06 -20.31 9.73
C LEU A 244 -15.50 -21.57 8.98
N GLY A 245 -14.73 -22.01 7.98
CA GLY A 245 -15.08 -23.20 7.19
C GLY A 245 -15.05 -24.52 7.96
N GLU A 246 -14.17 -24.67 8.96
CA GLU A 246 -14.15 -25.87 9.81
C GLU A 246 -15.34 -25.89 10.77
N MET A 247 -15.73 -24.72 11.30
CA MET A 247 -16.98 -24.59 12.07
C MET A 247 -18.19 -24.86 11.18
N ASP A 248 -18.19 -24.33 9.95
CA ASP A 248 -19.08 -24.65 8.82
C ASP A 248 -19.37 -26.16 8.73
N ALA A 249 -18.30 -26.92 8.49
CA ALA A 249 -18.35 -28.38 8.33
C ALA A 249 -18.79 -29.12 9.61
N LYS A 250 -18.31 -28.70 10.79
CA LYS A 250 -18.70 -29.32 12.07
C LYS A 250 -20.17 -29.05 12.43
N LEU A 251 -20.69 -27.86 12.15
CA LEU A 251 -22.10 -27.55 12.35
C LEU A 251 -22.98 -28.38 11.40
N LEU A 252 -22.55 -28.58 10.15
CA LEU A 252 -23.23 -29.49 9.23
C LEU A 252 -23.24 -30.93 9.79
N GLN A 253 -22.11 -31.46 10.25
CA GLN A 253 -22.03 -32.78 10.88
C GLN A 253 -23.08 -32.95 12.01
N LYS A 254 -23.24 -31.93 12.87
CA LYS A 254 -24.23 -31.98 13.96
C LYS A 254 -25.69 -31.80 13.50
N ILE A 255 -25.93 -31.14 12.38
CA ILE A 255 -27.26 -31.10 11.73
C ILE A 255 -27.61 -32.47 11.15
N GLU A 256 -26.64 -33.19 10.57
CA GLU A 256 -26.81 -34.54 10.04
C GLU A 256 -27.06 -35.56 11.17
N GLU A 257 -26.25 -35.54 12.24
CA GLU A 257 -26.47 -36.35 13.46
C GLU A 257 -27.87 -36.10 14.05
N LEU A 258 -28.27 -34.83 14.20
CA LEU A 258 -29.61 -34.45 14.67
C LEU A 258 -30.71 -34.97 13.75
N THR A 259 -30.48 -34.99 12.45
CA THR A 259 -31.44 -35.52 11.46
C THR A 259 -31.65 -37.02 11.66
N LEU A 260 -30.60 -37.78 11.95
CA LEU A 260 -30.70 -39.21 12.28
C LEU A 260 -31.51 -39.46 13.56
N TYR A 261 -31.22 -38.75 14.66
CA TYR A 261 -32.01 -38.87 15.90
C TYR A 261 -33.49 -38.51 15.69
N VAL A 262 -33.80 -37.49 14.88
CA VAL A 262 -35.19 -37.10 14.57
C VAL A 262 -35.91 -38.16 13.75
N LEU A 263 -35.22 -38.83 12.82
CA LEU A 263 -35.79 -39.95 12.04
C LEU A 263 -36.08 -41.17 12.93
N GLU A 264 -35.18 -41.47 13.88
CA GLU A 264 -35.37 -42.51 14.89
C GLU A 264 -36.54 -42.19 15.82
N LEU A 265 -36.58 -41.00 16.42
CA LEU A 265 -37.68 -40.57 17.28
C LEU A 265 -39.04 -40.63 16.56
N LYS A 266 -39.09 -40.29 15.26
CA LYS A 266 -40.29 -40.41 14.43
C LYS A 266 -40.66 -41.87 14.11
N LYS A 267 -39.71 -42.79 14.11
CA LYS A 267 -39.94 -44.25 13.98
C LYS A 267 -40.51 -44.80 15.29
N GLU A 268 -39.92 -44.46 16.43
CA GLU A 268 -40.42 -44.84 17.76
C GLU A 268 -41.83 -44.30 18.02
N ASN A 269 -42.06 -43.02 17.78
CA ASN A 269 -43.34 -42.37 18.01
C ASN A 269 -44.47 -43.04 17.20
N ARG A 270 -44.20 -43.47 15.96
CA ARG A 270 -45.15 -44.28 15.17
C ARG A 270 -45.40 -45.65 15.78
N GLN A 271 -44.37 -46.34 16.28
CA GLN A 271 -44.55 -47.61 16.99
C GLN A 271 -45.36 -47.45 18.29
N GLN A 272 -45.16 -46.35 19.03
CA GLN A 272 -45.94 -46.02 20.22
C GLN A 272 -47.40 -45.79 19.87
N HIS A 273 -47.72 -45.03 18.81
CA HIS A 273 -49.10 -44.87 18.34
C HIS A 273 -49.76 -46.22 17.98
N THR A 274 -49.10 -47.07 17.19
CA THR A 274 -49.63 -48.41 16.86
C THR A 274 -49.85 -49.29 18.09
N ARG A 275 -48.99 -49.18 19.12
CA ARG A 275 -49.19 -49.87 20.42
C ARG A 275 -50.39 -49.30 21.17
N ILE A 276 -50.56 -47.97 21.19
CA ILE A 276 -51.72 -47.30 21.81
C ILE A 276 -53.03 -47.74 21.15
N ASP A 277 -53.09 -47.74 19.81
CA ASP A 277 -54.27 -48.21 19.06
C ASP A 277 -54.62 -49.68 19.38
N SER A 278 -53.60 -50.55 19.43
CA SER A 278 -53.76 -51.96 19.80
C SER A 278 -54.26 -52.15 21.24
N LEU A 279 -53.76 -51.35 22.18
CA LEU A 279 -54.19 -51.37 23.59
C LEU A 279 -55.61 -50.81 23.76
N ALA A 280 -55.95 -49.73 23.06
CA ALA A 280 -57.30 -49.15 23.07
C ALA A 280 -58.35 -50.17 22.57
N GLU A 281 -58.05 -50.89 21.49
CA GLU A 281 -58.96 -51.93 20.96
C GLU A 281 -59.08 -53.14 21.91
N LYS A 282 -58.01 -53.55 22.59
CA LYS A 282 -58.07 -54.59 23.64
C LYS A 282 -58.95 -54.15 24.81
N THR A 283 -58.74 -52.93 25.32
CA THR A 283 -59.55 -52.35 26.41
C THR A 283 -61.03 -52.25 26.01
N ARG A 284 -61.33 -51.87 24.76
CA ARG A 284 -62.70 -51.81 24.23
C ARG A 284 -63.39 -53.17 24.26
N LYS A 285 -62.70 -54.24 23.85
CA LYS A 285 -63.23 -55.62 23.89
C LYS A 285 -63.46 -56.10 25.33
N GLN A 286 -62.50 -55.90 26.22
CA GLN A 286 -62.64 -56.25 27.64
C GLN A 286 -63.83 -55.51 28.30
N GLN A 287 -64.02 -54.23 27.98
CA GLN A 287 -65.17 -53.46 28.48
C GLN A 287 -66.51 -53.99 27.95
N GLN A 288 -66.57 -54.46 26.70
CA GLN A 288 -67.75 -55.12 26.13
C GLN A 288 -68.05 -56.45 26.84
N GLU A 289 -67.04 -57.29 27.09
CA GLU A 289 -67.16 -58.56 27.82
C GLU A 289 -67.67 -58.33 29.25
N ILE A 290 -67.08 -57.38 29.99
CA ILE A 290 -67.54 -56.99 31.33
C ILE A 290 -69.00 -56.54 31.32
N ASN A 291 -69.40 -55.75 30.32
CA ASN A 291 -70.78 -55.26 30.18
C ASN A 291 -71.78 -56.38 29.82
N GLN A 292 -71.34 -57.46 29.16
CA GLN A 292 -72.16 -58.64 28.92
C GLN A 292 -72.30 -59.50 30.19
N LEU A 293 -71.23 -59.67 30.95
CA LEU A 293 -71.24 -60.40 32.22
C LEU A 293 -72.15 -59.75 33.27
N LYS A 294 -72.17 -58.40 33.35
CA LYS A 294 -73.06 -57.63 34.25
C LYS A 294 -74.55 -57.67 33.88
N LYS A 295 -74.94 -58.29 32.76
CA LYS A 295 -76.34 -58.44 32.31
C LYS A 295 -76.91 -59.84 32.56
N LYS A 296 -76.13 -60.74 33.17
CA LYS A 296 -76.58 -62.04 33.69
C LYS A 296 -76.82 -61.93 35.19
#